data_AF-A0A8J8NBU7-F1
#
_entry.id   AF-A0A8J8NBU7-F1
#
_cell.length_a   1.000
_cell.length_b   1.000
_cell.length_c   1.000
_cell.angle_alpha   90.00
_cell.angle_beta   90.00
_cell.angle_gamma   90.00
#
_symmetry.space_group_name_H-M   'P 1'
#
loop_
_entity.id
_entity.type
_entity.pdbx_description
1 polymer ?
#
loop_
_entity_poly.entity_id
_entity_poly.type
_entity_poly.pdbx_seq_one_letter_code
_entity_poly.pdbx_strand_id
1 'polypeptide(L)'
;MGGGVDPADIREKLRAIENGQEAVRPFDNDNIDDKYKCTICLTNSRDLVTQPCNHLSLCRECLTMNLDRRDHLQNARKCPVCRQQIVNIIPISYVAIDGAVEPQEGGIQQDELNQPQ
;
A
#
# COMPACT_ATOMS: atom_id res chain seq x y z
N MET A 1 20.65 -14.77 21.13
CA MET A 1 21.71 -14.16 20.31
C MET A 1 21.28 -12.74 20.03
N GLY A 2 21.71 -11.78 20.86
CA GLY A 2 21.31 -10.38 20.73
C GLY A 2 22.20 -9.69 19.70
N GLY A 3 21.63 -9.25 18.58
CA GLY A 3 22.32 -8.37 17.64
C GLY A 3 22.39 -6.97 18.23
N GLY A 4 23.50 -6.65 18.90
CA GLY A 4 23.81 -5.28 19.29
C GLY A 4 24.14 -4.47 18.04
N VAL A 5 23.40 -3.41 17.78
CA VAL A 5 23.78 -2.41 16.78
C VAL A 5 24.97 -1.62 17.33
N ASP A 6 26.12 -1.77 16.67
CA ASP A 6 27.34 -1.08 17.07
C ASP A 6 27.17 0.44 16.97
N PRO A 7 27.45 1.21 18.04
CA PRO A 7 27.28 2.66 18.04
C PRO A 7 28.17 3.40 17.04
N ALA A 8 29.21 2.74 16.52
CA ALA A 8 30.03 3.26 15.41
C ALA A 8 29.28 3.25 14.07
N ASP A 9 28.42 2.24 13.84
CA ASP A 9 27.62 2.11 12.61
C ASP A 9 26.55 3.19 12.52
N ILE A 10 25.96 3.58 13.67
CA ILE A 10 25.01 4.69 13.76
C ILE A 10 25.69 6.03 13.42
N ARG A 11 26.90 6.25 13.93
CA ARG A 11 27.66 7.49 13.71
C ARG A 11 28.09 7.65 12.25
N GLU A 12 28.46 6.56 11.58
CA GLU A 12 28.77 6.56 10.15
C GLU A 12 27.52 6.89 9.31
N LYS A 13 26.36 6.29 9.65
CA LYS A 13 25.09 6.54 8.96
C LYS A 13 24.60 7.99 9.07
N LEU A 14 24.68 8.60 10.26
CA LEU A 14 24.29 10.01 10.45
C LEU A 14 25.10 10.94 9.54
N ARG A 15 26.41 10.66 9.40
CA ARG A 15 27.30 11.44 8.54
C ARG A 15 26.95 11.32 7.06
N ALA A 16 26.43 10.17 6.61
CA ALA A 16 26.02 9.96 5.23
C ALA A 16 24.75 10.75 4.85
N ILE A 17 23.83 10.95 5.81
CA ILE A 17 22.62 11.76 5.64
C ILE A 17 23.00 13.25 5.50
N GLU A 18 23.88 13.74 6.37
CA GLU A 18 24.34 15.14 6.35
C GLU A 18 25.04 15.52 5.03
N ASN A 19 25.71 14.55 4.39
CA ASN A 19 26.40 14.77 3.11
C ASN A 19 25.49 14.54 1.88
N GLY A 20 24.18 14.29 2.07
CA GLY A 20 23.23 14.10 0.97
C GLY A 20 23.51 12.88 0.08
N GLN A 21 24.32 11.92 0.57
CA GLN A 21 24.71 10.72 -0.16
C GLN A 21 23.79 9.52 0.13
N GLU A 22 22.83 9.64 1.04
CA GLU A 22 21.80 8.62 1.23
C GLU A 22 20.73 8.74 0.14
N ALA A 23 20.88 7.90 -0.90
CA ALA A 23 19.77 7.53 -1.74
C ALA A 23 18.59 7.14 -0.84
N VAL A 24 17.41 7.71 -1.09
CA VAL A 24 16.15 7.24 -0.52
C VAL A 24 16.17 5.72 -0.63
N ARG A 25 16.36 5.03 0.51
CA ARG A 25 16.42 3.57 0.48
C ARG A 25 15.03 3.16 0.02
N PRO A 26 14.88 2.50 -1.15
CA PRO A 26 13.58 1.98 -1.55
C PRO A 26 13.09 1.14 -0.38
N PHE A 27 11.85 1.37 0.07
CA PHE A 27 11.25 0.63 1.17
C PHE A 27 11.60 -0.86 1.02
N ASP A 28 12.44 -1.38 1.90
CA ASP A 28 12.88 -2.77 1.85
C ASP A 28 11.64 -3.66 1.99
N ASN A 29 11.19 -4.21 0.86
CA ASN A 29 9.95 -5.00 0.72
C ASN A 29 9.89 -6.20 1.69
N ASP A 30 11.05 -6.64 2.18
CA ASP A 30 11.22 -7.73 3.14
C ASP A 30 10.63 -7.44 4.53
N ASN A 31 10.46 -6.17 4.91
CA ASN A 31 9.90 -5.77 6.21
C ASN A 31 8.42 -5.38 6.16
N ILE A 32 7.75 -5.57 5.02
CA ILE A 32 6.31 -5.38 4.93
C ILE A 32 5.66 -6.59 5.61
N ASP A 33 4.77 -6.34 6.58
CA ASP A 33 3.97 -7.41 7.16
C ASP A 33 3.13 -8.09 6.05
N ASP A 34 3.06 -9.42 6.06
CA ASP A 34 2.35 -10.19 5.03
C ASP A 34 0.90 -9.74 4.85
N LYS A 35 0.28 -9.17 5.90
CA LYS A 35 -1.05 -8.58 5.87
C LYS A 35 -1.17 -7.30 5.03
N TYR A 36 -0.08 -6.75 4.52
CA TYR A 36 -0.08 -5.64 3.56
C TYR A 36 0.46 -6.01 2.18
N LYS A 37 1.02 -7.22 2.00
CA LYS A 37 1.57 -7.67 0.71
C LYS A 37 0.47 -7.99 -0.30
N CYS A 38 0.73 -7.69 -1.56
CA CYS A 38 -0.10 -7.99 -2.71
C CYS A 38 -0.38 -9.49 -2.77
N THR A 39 -1.64 -9.87 -2.95
CA THR A 39 -2.03 -11.29 -2.93
C THR A 39 -1.58 -12.06 -4.18
N ILE A 40 -1.02 -11.38 -5.19
CA ILE A 40 -0.52 -12.00 -6.42
C ILE A 40 0.99 -12.22 -6.35
N CYS A 41 1.78 -11.16 -6.15
CA CYS A 41 3.24 -11.28 -6.14
C CYS A 41 3.81 -11.63 -4.77
N LEU A 42 3.05 -11.42 -3.67
CA LEU A 42 3.52 -11.63 -2.30
C LEU A 42 4.84 -10.88 -1.98
N THR A 43 5.12 -9.81 -2.72
CA THR A 43 6.33 -9.00 -2.57
C THR A 43 5.93 -7.57 -2.25
N ASN A 44 5.33 -6.87 -3.23
CA ASN A 44 4.96 -5.46 -3.09
C ASN A 44 3.76 -5.25 -2.15
N SER A 45 3.65 -4.06 -1.56
CA SER A 45 2.45 -3.66 -0.80
C SER A 45 1.22 -3.49 -1.70
N ARG A 46 0.03 -3.69 -1.11
CA ARG A 46 -1.25 -3.36 -1.74
C ARG A 46 -1.42 -1.85 -1.67
N ASP A 47 -1.30 -1.16 -2.77
CA ASP A 47 -1.38 0.30 -2.81
C ASP A 47 -2.56 0.81 -3.65
N LEU A 48 -3.47 -0.08 -4.07
CA LEU A 48 -4.59 0.25 -4.95
C LEU A 48 -5.94 -0.25 -4.43
N VAL A 49 -6.90 0.66 -4.32
CA VAL A 49 -8.30 0.38 -3.97
C VAL A 49 -9.15 0.28 -5.23
N THR A 50 -9.92 -0.81 -5.35
CA THR A 50 -10.81 -1.04 -6.50
C THR A 50 -12.24 -0.57 -6.23
N GLN A 51 -12.74 0.40 -7.00
CA GLN A 51 -14.13 0.86 -6.88
C GLN A 51 -15.07 0.13 -7.85
N PRO A 52 -16.34 -0.13 -7.46
CA PRO A 52 -17.03 0.36 -6.26
C PRO A 52 -16.89 -0.53 -5.00
N CYS A 53 -16.25 -1.70 -5.11
CA CYS A 53 -16.20 -2.68 -4.02
C CYS A 53 -15.22 -2.34 -2.87
N ASN A 54 -14.36 -1.35 -3.07
CA ASN A 54 -13.33 -0.86 -2.16
C ASN A 54 -12.34 -1.93 -1.62
N HIS A 55 -12.15 -3.05 -2.34
CA HIS A 55 -11.15 -4.04 -1.95
C HIS A 55 -9.73 -3.57 -2.29
N LEU A 56 -8.84 -3.67 -1.29
CA LEU A 56 -7.41 -3.42 -1.37
C LEU A 56 -6.65 -4.76 -1.42
N SER A 57 -6.37 -5.26 -2.62
CA SER A 57 -5.85 -6.63 -2.85
C SER A 57 -4.58 -6.69 -3.70
N LEU A 58 -4.30 -5.65 -4.48
CA LEU A 58 -3.26 -5.68 -5.51
C LEU A 58 -2.30 -4.50 -5.36
N CYS A 59 -1.05 -4.73 -5.78
CA CYS A 59 -0.09 -3.68 -6.07
C CYS A 59 -0.30 -3.13 -7.49
N ARG A 60 0.26 -1.95 -7.76
CA ARG A 60 0.23 -1.30 -9.09
C ARG A 60 0.66 -2.18 -10.24
N GLU A 61 1.80 -2.86 -10.12
CA GLU A 61 2.34 -3.69 -11.20
C GLU A 61 1.43 -4.88 -11.52
N CYS A 62 0.97 -5.59 -10.48
CA CYS A 62 0.09 -6.73 -10.66
C CYS A 62 -1.28 -6.31 -11.21
N LEU A 63 -1.79 -5.14 -10.84
CA LEU A 63 -3.04 -4.66 -11.41
C LEU A 63 -2.89 -4.36 -12.90
N THR A 64 -1.87 -3.59 -13.31
CA THR A 64 -1.60 -3.29 -14.73
C THR A 64 -1.46 -4.58 -15.54
N MET A 65 -0.65 -5.54 -15.06
CA MET A 65 -0.52 -6.85 -15.71
C MET A 65 -1.84 -7.61 -15.80
N ASN A 66 -2.70 -7.54 -14.79
CA ASN A 66 -4.01 -8.22 -14.81
C ASN A 66 -5.00 -7.54 -15.75
N LEU A 67 -4.95 -6.21 -15.88
CA LEU A 67 -5.80 -5.46 -16.79
C LEU A 67 -5.34 -5.69 -18.24
N ASP A 68 -4.05 -5.61 -18.52
CA ASP A 68 -3.48 -5.78 -19.87
C ASP A 68 -3.69 -7.20 -20.41
N ARG A 69 -3.44 -8.23 -19.58
CA ARG A 69 -3.63 -9.63 -20.01
C ARG A 69 -5.07 -9.99 -20.32
N ARG A 70 -6.03 -9.28 -19.70
CA ARG A 70 -7.43 -9.64 -19.81
C ARG A 70 -8.21 -8.78 -20.79
N ASP A 71 -7.63 -7.73 -21.38
CA ASP A 71 -8.31 -6.88 -22.38
C ASP A 71 -8.88 -7.68 -23.57
N HIS A 72 -8.26 -8.82 -23.91
CA HIS A 72 -8.74 -9.77 -24.91
C HIS A 72 -9.98 -10.61 -24.49
N LEU A 73 -10.32 -10.63 -23.21
CA LEU A 73 -11.50 -11.28 -22.65
C LEU A 73 -12.45 -10.18 -22.18
N GLN A 74 -13.69 -10.17 -22.65
CA GLN A 74 -14.75 -9.19 -22.34
C GLN A 74 -15.10 -9.02 -20.83
N ASN A 75 -14.33 -9.65 -19.93
CA ASN A 75 -14.43 -9.62 -18.46
C ASN A 75 -13.18 -9.00 -17.77
N ALA A 76 -12.40 -8.19 -18.49
CA ALA A 76 -11.03 -7.79 -18.11
C ALA A 76 -10.88 -7.01 -16.80
N ARG A 77 -11.93 -6.33 -16.35
CA ARG A 77 -11.85 -5.41 -15.21
C ARG A 77 -12.73 -5.91 -14.08
N LYS A 78 -12.42 -7.07 -13.50
CA LYS A 78 -13.14 -7.60 -12.33
C LYS A 78 -12.22 -7.65 -11.12
N CYS A 79 -12.74 -7.22 -9.97
CA CYS A 79 -12.05 -7.29 -8.69
C CYS A 79 -11.68 -8.75 -8.40
N PRO A 80 -10.42 -9.07 -8.04
CA PRO A 80 -10.02 -10.44 -7.75
C PRO A 80 -10.69 -11.02 -6.49
N VAL A 81 -11.18 -10.15 -5.59
CA VAL A 81 -11.81 -10.56 -4.34
C VAL A 81 -13.29 -10.88 -4.54
N CYS A 82 -14.09 -9.92 -5.03
CA CYS A 82 -15.54 -10.06 -5.12
C CYS A 82 -16.06 -10.25 -6.55
N ARG A 83 -15.19 -10.26 -7.56
CA ARG A 83 -15.54 -10.38 -8.99
C ARG A 83 -16.40 -9.25 -9.55
N GLN A 84 -16.64 -8.19 -8.77
CA GLN A 84 -17.36 -7.00 -9.22
C GLN A 84 -16.57 -6.24 -10.28
N GLN A 85 -17.26 -5.61 -11.23
CA GLN A 85 -16.61 -4.79 -12.25
C GLN A 85 -15.88 -3.61 -11.60
N ILE A 86 -14.59 -3.47 -11.91
CA ILE A 86 -13.74 -2.35 -11.54
C ILE A 86 -14.09 -1.20 -12.48
N VAL A 87 -14.61 -0.12 -11.91
CA VAL A 87 -14.94 1.11 -12.64
C VAL A 87 -13.83 2.14 -12.46
N ASN A 88 -13.23 2.19 -11.28
CA ASN A 88 -12.16 3.13 -10.95
C ASN A 88 -11.14 2.50 -10.00
N ILE A 89 -9.94 3.05 -9.98
CA ILE A 89 -8.82 2.61 -9.12
C ILE A 89 -8.28 3.83 -8.40
N ILE A 90 -8.23 3.75 -7.08
CA ILE A 90 -7.69 4.83 -6.24
C ILE A 90 -6.35 4.35 -5.66
N PRO A 91 -5.23 5.03 -5.96
CA PRO A 91 -3.97 4.76 -5.30
C PRO A 91 -3.96 5.29 -3.87
N ILE A 92 -3.35 4.56 -2.96
CA ILE A 92 -3.12 4.98 -1.58
C ILE A 92 -1.63 4.97 -1.27
N SER A 93 -1.19 5.89 -0.40
CA SER A 93 0.16 5.93 0.14
C SER A 93 0.15 5.50 1.60
N TYR A 94 1.14 4.71 1.99
CA TYR A 94 1.40 4.40 3.39
C TYR A 94 2.33 5.46 3.96
N VAL A 95 1.89 6.12 5.03
CA VAL A 95 2.75 7.00 5.84
C VAL A 95 3.24 6.20 7.03
N ALA A 96 4.54 6.25 7.30
CA ALA A 96 5.09 5.66 8.51
C ALA A 96 4.86 6.64 9.67
N ILE A 97 3.91 6.33 10.55
CA ILE A 97 3.76 7.01 11.84
C ILE A 97 4.53 6.19 12.88
N ASP A 98 5.64 6.72 13.38
CA ASP A 98 6.38 6.16 14.53
C ASP A 98 6.61 4.62 14.49
N GLY A 99 6.97 4.06 13.33
CA GLY A 99 7.26 2.63 13.15
C GLY A 99 6.03 1.71 13.10
N ALA A 100 4.81 2.25 13.07
CA ALA A 100 3.57 1.52 12.87
C ALA A 100 2.85 2.04 11.61
N VAL A 101 2.40 1.13 10.75
CA VAL A 101 1.58 1.46 9.58
C VAL A 101 0.11 1.26 9.97
N GLU A 102 -0.64 2.36 10.09
CA GLU A 102 -2.07 2.33 10.39
C GLU A 102 -2.90 2.89 9.21
N PRO A 103 -3.94 2.19 8.72
CA PRO A 103 -4.81 2.69 7.66
C PRO A 103 -5.81 3.71 8.21
N GLN A 104 -5.84 4.91 7.65
CA GLN A 104 -6.82 5.94 8.02
C GLN A 104 -8.15 5.72 7.29
N GLU A 105 -9.22 5.46 8.05
CA GLU A 105 -10.60 5.54 7.61
C GLU A 105 -11.08 7.01 7.67
N GLY A 106 -11.22 7.63 6.49
CA GLY A 106 -11.78 8.97 6.37
C GLY A 106 -13.27 8.97 6.71
N GLY A 107 -13.62 9.22 7.97
CA GLY A 107 -14.99 9.41 8.43
C GLY A 107 -15.56 10.75 7.96
N ILE A 108 -16.59 10.69 7.11
CA ILE A 108 -17.47 11.83 6.83
C ILE A 108 -18.43 11.92 8.02
N GLN A 109 -18.35 12.97 8.85
CA GLN A 109 -19.34 13.22 9.90
C GLN A 109 -20.72 13.35 9.25
N GLN A 110 -21.57 12.34 9.43
CA GLN A 110 -23.01 12.41 9.18
C GLN A 110 -23.71 12.64 10.52
N ASP A 111 -23.45 13.80 11.12
CA ASP A 111 -24.31 14.36 12.16
C ASP A 111 -25.02 15.57 11.56
N GLU A 112 -26.02 15.33 10.70
CA GLU A 112 -27.25 16.17 10.63
C GLU A 112 -28.34 15.53 9.75
N LEU A 113 -28.65 14.25 9.97
CA LEU A 113 -29.77 13.55 9.30
C LEU A 113 -30.78 13.02 10.33
N ASN A 114 -31.08 13.82 11.36
CA ASN A 114 -32.26 13.62 12.17
C ASN A 114 -32.75 14.90 12.87
N GLN A 115 -33.46 15.76 12.13
CA GLN A 115 -34.50 16.60 12.73
C GLN A 115 -35.78 16.46 11.91
N PRO A 116 -36.74 15.63 12.35
CA PRO A 116 -38.11 15.70 11.89
C PRO A 116 -38.84 16.81 12.66
N GLN A 117 -39.47 17.70 11.89
CA GLN A 117 -40.53 18.69 12.21
C GLN A 117 -40.62 19.29 13.62
#